data_AF-A0A8H6A203-F1
#
_entry.id   AF-A0A8H6A203-F1
#
_cell.length_a   1.000
_cell.length_b   1.000
_cell.length_c   1.000
_cell.angle_alpha   90.00
_cell.angle_beta   90.00
_cell.angle_gamma   90.00
#
_symmetry.space_group_name_H-M   'P 1'
#
loop_
_entity.id
_entity.type
_entity.pdbx_description
1 polymer ?
#
loop_
_entity_poly.entity_id
_entity_poly.type
_entity_poly.pdbx_seq_one_letter_code
_entity_poly.pdbx_strand_id
1 'polypeptide(L)'
;MPCRVLPDFVKELKRDPTGKGFLHLGKDDVLRTASSEYEVVDARGLTPEQIKTLLDILPFEEDQRRELQDVDGSLVTSHEALFHPAPGILPDKPTEEEAVQRRKLIEQQREKYLRARGKDPSEN
;
A
#
# COMPACT_ATOMS: atom_id res chain seq x y z
N MET A 1 4.22 18.60 -2.55
CA MET A 1 3.53 17.44 -3.15
C MET A 1 2.06 17.80 -3.24
N PRO A 2 1.40 17.68 -4.40
CA PRO A 2 -0.04 17.89 -4.46
C PRO A 2 -0.75 16.84 -3.60
N CYS A 3 -1.68 17.27 -2.74
CA CYS A 3 -2.56 16.36 -2.01
C CYS A 3 -3.39 15.58 -3.03
N ARG A 4 -3.09 14.30 -3.20
CA ARG A 4 -3.86 13.38 -4.05
C ARG A 4 -5.09 12.93 -3.27
N VAL A 5 -6.27 13.19 -3.81
CA VAL A 5 -7.54 12.74 -3.21
C VAL A 5 -7.75 11.29 -3.62
N LEU A 6 -7.86 10.40 -2.64
CA LEU A 6 -8.18 9.00 -2.92
C LEU A 6 -9.65 8.86 -3.37
N PRO A 7 -9.97 7.95 -4.30
CA PRO A 7 -11.35 7.62 -4.65
C PRO A 7 -12.13 7.04 -3.46
N ASP A 8 -13.46 7.15 -3.52
CA ASP A 8 -14.33 6.73 -2.41
C ASP A 8 -14.28 5.22 -2.16
N PHE A 9 -14.19 4.40 -3.21
CA PHE A 9 -14.05 2.94 -3.07
C PHE A 9 -12.78 2.52 -2.31
N VAL A 10 -11.75 3.37 -2.26
CA VAL A 10 -10.53 3.15 -1.46
C VAL A 10 -10.74 3.59 0.00
N LYS A 11 -11.56 4.63 0.23
CA LYS A 11 -11.89 5.13 1.57
C LYS A 11 -12.86 4.21 2.30
N GLU A 12 -13.70 3.50 1.57
CA GLU A 12 -14.68 2.54 2.09
C GLU A 12 -14.03 1.28 2.69
N LEU A 13 -12.81 0.93 2.25
CA LEU A 13 -12.07 -0.21 2.80
C LEU A 13 -11.70 0.02 4.26
N LYS A 14 -11.94 -0.98 5.11
CA LYS A 14 -11.50 -0.96 6.50
C LYS A 14 -9.97 -0.88 6.54
N ARG A 15 -9.46 -0.14 7.52
CA ARG A 15 -8.03 0.01 7.75
C ARG A 15 -7.64 -0.62 9.06
N ASP A 16 -6.36 -0.96 9.16
CA ASP A 16 -5.76 -1.35 10.42
C ASP A 16 -6.00 -0.24 11.48
N PRO A 17 -6.60 -0.56 12.63
CA PRO A 17 -6.89 0.42 13.68
C PRO A 17 -5.63 1.06 14.26
N THR A 18 -4.46 0.41 14.15
CA THR A 18 -3.20 1.00 14.61
C THR A 18 -2.65 2.06 13.65
N GLY A 19 -3.21 2.16 12.44
CA GLY A 19 -2.77 3.08 11.39
C GLY A 19 -1.41 2.71 10.79
N LYS A 20 -0.86 1.53 11.10
CA LYS A 20 0.43 1.05 10.59
C LYS A 20 0.29 0.08 9.41
N GLY A 21 -0.94 -0.24 9.04
CA GLY A 21 -1.24 -1.00 7.84
C GLY A 21 -0.91 -0.29 6.54
N PHE A 22 -1.04 -1.00 5.43
CA PHE A 22 -0.78 -0.50 4.09
C PHE A 22 -1.87 -0.90 3.10
N LEU A 23 -1.95 -0.14 2.01
CA LEU A 23 -2.81 -0.43 0.87
C LEU A 23 -1.98 -1.12 -0.21
N HIS A 24 -2.49 -2.20 -0.78
CA HIS A 24 -1.82 -2.98 -1.80
C HIS A 24 -2.77 -3.33 -2.94
N LEU A 25 -2.36 -3.03 -4.17
CA LEU A 25 -3.04 -3.53 -5.37
C LEU A 25 -2.25 -4.73 -5.87
N GLY A 26 -2.85 -5.92 -5.77
CA GLY A 26 -2.22 -7.15 -6.23
C GLY A 26 -2.28 -7.30 -7.75
N LYS A 27 -1.44 -8.19 -8.29
CA LYS A 27 -1.47 -8.62 -9.71
C LYS A 27 -2.72 -9.46 -10.07
N ASP A 28 -3.54 -9.72 -9.08
CA ASP A 28 -4.83 -10.39 -9.17
C ASP A 28 -6.00 -9.40 -9.11
N ASP A 29 -5.72 -8.10 -9.30
CA ASP A 29 -6.68 -7.01 -9.50
C ASP A 29 -7.57 -6.71 -8.29
N VAL A 30 -7.19 -7.27 -7.15
CA VAL A 30 -7.83 -7.04 -5.87
C VAL A 30 -7.05 -5.99 -5.10
N LEU A 31 -7.76 -4.95 -4.70
CA LEU A 31 -7.26 -3.95 -3.77
C LEU A 31 -7.44 -4.46 -2.34
N ARG A 32 -6.35 -4.52 -1.58
CA ARG A 32 -6.32 -5.01 -0.20
C ARG A 32 -5.78 -3.97 0.75
N THR A 33 -6.34 -3.89 1.94
CA THR A 33 -5.70 -3.26 3.09
C THR A 33 -5.11 -4.36 3.96
N ALA A 34 -3.84 -4.22 4.33
CA ALA A 34 -3.15 -5.16 5.19
C ALA A 34 -2.72 -4.49 6.49
N SER A 35 -2.61 -5.26 7.58
CA SER A 35 -2.11 -4.81 8.87
C SER A 35 -0.59 -4.68 8.87
N SER A 36 -0.01 -4.20 9.98
CA SER A 36 1.45 -4.20 10.16
C SER A 36 2.07 -5.60 10.12
N GLU A 37 1.27 -6.62 10.39
CA GLU A 37 1.69 -8.02 10.38
C GLU A 37 1.53 -8.69 9.01
N TYR A 38 1.21 -7.91 7.97
CA TYR A 38 0.98 -8.38 6.59
C TYR A 38 -0.26 -9.28 6.44
N GLU A 39 -1.20 -9.18 7.38
CA GLU A 39 -2.50 -9.87 7.32
C GLU A 39 -3.54 -8.99 6.62
N VAL A 40 -4.36 -9.57 5.74
CA VAL A 40 -5.41 -8.85 5.02
C VAL A 40 -6.53 -8.46 5.99
N VAL A 41 -6.80 -7.16 6.10
CA VAL A 41 -7.85 -6.57 6.94
C VAL A 41 -9.14 -6.44 6.14
N ASP A 42 -9.04 -5.96 4.90
CA ASP A 42 -10.17 -5.81 3.98
C ASP A 42 -9.69 -5.96 2.53
N ALA A 43 -10.60 -6.37 1.67
CA ALA A 43 -10.29 -6.67 0.28
C ALA A 43 -11.49 -6.39 -0.63
N ARG A 44 -11.21 -5.87 -1.82
CA ARG A 44 -12.22 -5.58 -2.84
C ARG A 44 -11.64 -5.78 -4.23
N GLY A 45 -12.32 -6.59 -5.02
CA GLY A 45 -12.11 -6.64 -6.46
C GLY A 45 -12.52 -5.32 -7.11
N LEU A 46 -11.66 -4.76 -7.95
CA LEU A 46 -11.91 -3.50 -8.65
C LEU A 46 -12.30 -3.74 -10.10
N THR A 47 -13.18 -2.88 -10.65
CA THR A 47 -13.44 -2.87 -12.10
C THR A 47 -12.25 -2.27 -12.85
N PRO A 48 -12.10 -2.53 -14.16
CA PRO A 48 -11.02 -1.94 -14.97
C PRO A 48 -10.98 -0.41 -14.89
N GLU A 49 -12.14 0.26 -14.83
CA GLU A 49 -12.24 1.71 -14.70
C GLU A 49 -11.75 2.21 -13.34
N GLN A 50 -12.04 1.46 -12.27
CA GLN A 50 -11.55 1.78 -10.92
C GLN A 50 -10.04 1.58 -10.82
N ILE A 51 -9.50 0.52 -11.41
CA ILE A 51 -8.05 0.28 -11.48
C ILE A 51 -7.37 1.41 -12.23
N LYS A 52 -7.87 1.77 -13.41
CA LYS A 52 -7.36 2.91 -14.19
C LYS A 52 -7.35 4.21 -13.37
N THR A 53 -8.46 4.51 -12.69
CA THR A 53 -8.58 5.68 -11.81
C THR A 53 -7.51 5.66 -10.71
N LEU A 54 -7.25 4.50 -10.11
CA LEU A 54 -6.26 4.35 -9.06
C LEU A 54 -4.83 4.54 -9.60
N LEU A 55 -4.54 3.96 -10.77
CA LEU A 55 -3.25 4.11 -11.46
C LEU A 55 -2.99 5.59 -11.79
N ASP A 56 -3.98 6.33 -12.27
CA ASP A 56 -3.85 7.76 -12.60
C ASP A 56 -3.52 8.63 -11.36
N ILE A 57 -4.01 8.22 -10.18
CA ILE A 57 -3.83 8.97 -8.92
C ILE A 57 -2.55 8.58 -8.20
N LEU A 58 -2.14 7.32 -8.21
CA LEU A 58 -0.99 6.83 -7.45
C LEU A 58 0.30 6.82 -8.28
N PRO A 59 1.49 6.94 -7.64
CA PRO A 59 2.76 7.01 -8.35
C PRO A 59 3.25 5.59 -8.71
N PHE A 60 2.50 4.89 -9.57
CA PHE A 60 2.95 3.63 -10.15
C PHE A 60 3.97 3.89 -11.27
N GLU A 61 4.96 3.01 -11.35
CA GLU A 61 5.91 2.96 -12.46
C GLU A 61 5.23 2.45 -13.75
N GLU A 62 5.80 2.78 -14.91
CA GLU A 62 5.21 2.46 -16.22
C GLU A 62 5.04 0.96 -16.48
N ASP A 63 5.96 0.14 -15.99
CA ASP A 63 5.89 -1.32 -16.04
C ASP A 63 4.70 -1.84 -15.21
N GLN A 64 4.55 -1.34 -13.97
CA GLN A 64 3.44 -1.71 -13.09
C GLN A 64 2.08 -1.30 -13.70
N ARG A 65 2.01 -0.12 -14.32
CA ARG A 65 0.79 0.33 -15.01
C ARG A 65 0.39 -0.60 -16.14
N ARG A 66 1.36 -1.10 -16.90
CA ARG A 66 1.12 -2.04 -18.01
C ARG A 66 0.70 -3.43 -17.55
N GLU A 67 1.21 -3.88 -16.41
CA GLU A 67 0.81 -5.17 -15.83
C GLU A 67 -0.62 -5.14 -15.27
N LEU A 68 -1.08 -3.97 -14.82
CA LEU A 68 -2.38 -3.78 -14.18
C LEU A 68 -3.45 -3.18 -15.11
N GLN A 69 -3.10 -2.78 -16.34
CA GLN A 69 -4.08 -2.30 -17.31
C GLN A 69 -4.85 -3.49 -17.91
N ASP A 70 -6.13 -3.28 -18.18
CA ASP A 70 -7.01 -4.19 -18.93
C ASP A 70 -7.45 -5.48 -18.20
N VAL A 71 -7.34 -5.52 -16.87
CA VAL A 71 -7.81 -6.66 -16.07
C VAL A 71 -9.00 -6.28 -15.18
N ASP A 72 -9.88 -7.25 -14.90
CA ASP A 72 -11.15 -7.04 -14.17
C ASP A 72 -11.19 -7.87 -12.87
N GLY A 73 -10.79 -7.23 -11.78
CA GLY A 73 -10.83 -7.81 -10.44
C GLY A 73 -12.23 -7.92 -9.86
N SER A 74 -13.25 -7.30 -10.46
CA SER A 74 -14.64 -7.40 -9.98
C SER A 74 -15.21 -8.81 -10.10
N LEU A 75 -14.58 -9.66 -10.92
CA LEU A 75 -14.89 -11.07 -11.05
C LEU A 75 -14.35 -11.92 -9.90
N VAL A 76 -13.45 -11.38 -9.06
CA VAL A 76 -12.91 -12.06 -7.88
C VAL A 76 -13.89 -11.94 -6.72
N THR A 77 -14.85 -12.86 -6.66
CA THR A 77 -15.94 -12.82 -5.67
C THR A 77 -15.74 -13.78 -4.50
N SER A 78 -14.80 -14.73 -4.58
CA SER A 78 -14.61 -15.70 -3.51
C SER A 78 -13.87 -15.07 -2.32
N HIS A 79 -14.37 -15.35 -1.11
CA HIS A 79 -13.72 -14.87 0.12
C HIS A 79 -12.27 -15.36 0.21
N GLU A 80 -12.02 -16.59 -0.21
CA GLU A 80 -10.68 -17.17 -0.23
C GLU A 80 -9.73 -16.37 -1.14
N ALA A 81 -10.12 -16.06 -2.38
CA ALA A 81 -9.25 -15.28 -3.28
C ALA A 81 -9.05 -13.84 -2.76
N LEU A 82 -10.05 -13.26 -2.12
CA LEU A 82 -9.96 -11.90 -1.58
C LEU A 82 -9.03 -11.81 -0.36
N PHE A 83 -9.11 -12.74 0.59
CA PHE A 83 -8.42 -12.66 1.89
C PHE A 83 -7.20 -13.59 2.02
N HIS A 84 -7.07 -14.57 1.15
CA HIS A 84 -5.94 -15.51 1.10
C HIS A 84 -5.28 -15.47 -0.28
N PRO A 85 -4.56 -14.39 -0.61
CA PRO A 85 -3.89 -14.26 -1.89
C PRO A 85 -2.82 -15.34 -2.08
N ALA A 86 -2.57 -15.70 -3.33
CA ALA A 86 -1.51 -16.66 -3.67
C ALA A 86 -0.13 -16.16 -3.18
N PRO A 87 0.79 -17.07 -2.82
CA PRO A 87 2.16 -16.70 -2.46
C PRO A 87 2.80 -15.81 -3.53
N GLY A 88 3.43 -14.71 -3.10
CA GLY A 88 4.08 -13.74 -3.99
C GLY A 88 3.19 -12.60 -4.51
N ILE A 89 1.88 -12.61 -4.20
CA ILE A 89 0.99 -11.46 -4.52
C ILE A 89 1.15 -10.33 -3.50
N LEU A 90 1.18 -10.66 -2.21
CA LEU A 90 1.52 -9.69 -1.16
C LEU A 90 3.04 -9.53 -1.06
N PRO A 91 3.53 -8.34 -0.65
CA PRO A 91 4.94 -8.18 -0.36
C PRO A 91 5.36 -9.09 0.79
N ASP A 92 6.56 -9.65 0.71
CA ASP A 92 7.10 -10.48 1.78
C ASP A 92 7.31 -9.65 3.05
N LYS A 93 6.93 -10.25 4.19
CA LYS A 93 7.22 -9.65 5.49
C LYS A 93 8.74 -9.58 5.66
N PRO A 94 9.31 -8.39 5.93
CA PRO A 94 10.74 -8.26 6.13
C PRO A 94 11.18 -9.08 7.34
N THR A 95 12.40 -9.60 7.27
CA THR A 95 13.03 -10.21 8.44
C THR A 95 13.25 -9.16 9.53
N GLU A 96 13.42 -9.58 10.79
CA GLU A 96 13.65 -8.65 11.90
C GLU A 96 14.89 -7.77 11.65
N GLU A 97 15.95 -8.36 11.08
CA GLU A 97 17.17 -7.63 10.73
C GLU A 97 16.90 -6.53 9.70
N GLU A 98 16.19 -6.84 8.60
CA GLU A 98 15.81 -5.86 7.58
C GLU A 98 14.89 -4.78 8.15
N ALA A 99 13.97 -5.16 9.04
CA ALA A 99 13.09 -4.22 9.71
C ALA A 99 13.88 -3.25 10.60
N VAL A 100 14.88 -3.74 11.35
CA VAL A 100 15.81 -2.90 12.13
C VAL A 100 16.58 -1.95 11.22
N GLN A 101 17.13 -2.43 10.09
CA GLN A 101 17.87 -1.58 9.16
C GLN A 101 16.99 -0.49 8.54
N ARG A 102 15.77 -0.84 8.12
CA ARG A 102 14.79 0.13 7.60
C ARG A 102 14.45 1.19 8.66
N ARG A 103 14.24 0.80 9.92
CA ARG A 103 13.98 1.74 11.02
C ARG A 103 15.14 2.73 11.19
N LYS A 104 16.38 2.24 11.22
CA LYS A 104 17.58 3.10 11.29
C LYS A 104 17.70 4.05 10.11
N LEU A 105 17.40 3.58 8.90
CA LEU A 105 17.45 4.41 7.70
C LEU A 105 16.42 5.54 7.73
N ILE A 106 15.18 5.23 8.14
CA ILE A 106 14.10 6.22 8.28
C ILE A 106 14.47 7.26 9.35
N GLU A 107 15.03 6.82 10.48
CA GLU A 107 15.49 7.72 11.55
C GLU A 107 16.60 8.67 11.06
N GLN A 108 17.62 8.14 10.37
CA GLN A 108 18.67 8.95 9.77
C GLN A 108 18.15 9.95 8.74
N GLN A 109 17.18 9.55 7.90
CA GLN A 109 16.55 10.46 6.93
C GLN A 109 15.74 11.55 7.63
N ARG A 110 15.01 11.19 8.70
CA ARG A 110 14.23 12.14 9.51
C ARG A 110 15.14 13.16 10.20
N GLU A 111 16.24 12.73 10.79
CA GLU A 111 17.24 13.63 11.39
C GLU A 111 17.82 14.60 10.36
N LYS A 112 18.22 14.09 9.19
CA LYS A 112 18.71 14.93 8.09
C LYS A 112 17.68 15.97 7.67
N TYR A 113 16.41 15.57 7.56
CA TYR A 113 15.31 16.47 7.22
C TYR A 113 15.08 17.56 8.29
N LEU A 114 15.10 17.20 9.58
CA LEU A 114 14.92 18.14 10.69
C LEU A 114 16.06 19.16 10.76
N ARG A 115 17.31 18.70 10.65
CA ARG A 115 18.50 19.55 10.57
C ARG A 115 18.41 20.53 9.40
N ALA A 116 18.00 20.07 8.22
CA ALA A 116 17.83 20.93 7.04
C ALA A 116 16.73 22.00 7.22
N ARG A 117 15.74 21.76 8.09
CA ARG A 117 14.69 22.73 8.43
C ARG A 117 15.03 23.64 9.62
N GLY A 118 16.22 23.51 10.21
CA GLY A 118 16.63 24.29 11.38
C GLY A 118 15.85 23.96 12.66
N LYS A 119 15.17 22.81 12.71
CA LYS A 119 14.61 22.26 13.94
C LYS A 119 15.60 21.25 14.50
N ASP A 120 16.15 21.54 15.67
CA ASP A 120 17.08 20.62 16.31
C ASP A 120 16.30 19.38 16.78
N PRO A 121 16.70 18.14 16.39
CA PRO A 121 16.01 16.93 16.81
C PRO A 121 16.08 16.67 18.34
N SER A 122 16.85 17.47 19.09
CA SER A 122 17.01 17.37 20.55
C SER A 122 15.98 18.15 21.39
N GLU A 123 15.04 18.88 20.77
CA GLU A 123 14.08 19.75 21.47
C GLU A 123 12.74 19.10 21.88
N ASN A 124 12.62 17.78 21.93
CA ASN A 124 11.37 17.13 22.39
C ASN A 124 11.58 15.90 23.26
#